data_AF-A0A653DX61-F1
#
_entry.id   AF-A0A653DX61-F1
#
_cell.length_a   1.000
_cell.length_b   1.000
_cell.length_c   1.000
_cell.angle_alpha   90.00
_cell.angle_beta   90.00
_cell.angle_gamma   90.00
#
_symmetry.space_group_name_H-M   'P 1'
#
loop_
_entity.id
_entity.type
_entity.pdbx_description
1 polymer ?
#
loop_
_entity_poly.entity_id
_entity_poly.type
_entity_poly.pdbx_seq_one_letter_code
_entity_poly.pdbx_strand_id
1 'polypeptide(L)'
;MTGDSSLSDNCTGSAVTMDADKEMYVNRGSPPHRRSHPGSRIVRYSPGPPGPPHYGPHYRYRSRKHRHYQEENQWSCGSWIEYTLVVVLASILLLGALALTLFWILQYHGGFAWRENPDKQFNLHPVLMVAGFITFSGFSVLLYRICRCCRRIYVKLLHTVFHALAIPCVAVGFLAVLDSHNLKQPSPIPNFYSLHSWIGLVCMGLFAIQV
;
A
#
# COMPACT_ATOMS: atom_id res chain seq x y z
N MET A 1 22.90 16.16 42.90
CA MET A 1 22.94 16.47 41.46
C MET A 1 22.67 15.19 40.73
N THR A 2 21.44 15.01 40.25
CA THR A 2 20.99 13.83 39.51
C THR A 2 21.34 13.99 38.03
N GLY A 3 22.02 13.00 37.46
CA GLY A 3 22.30 12.95 36.03
C GLY A 3 21.13 12.35 35.26
N ASP A 4 20.94 12.78 34.03
CA ASP A 4 19.83 12.33 33.19
C ASP A 4 20.24 12.30 31.71
N SER A 5 19.55 11.45 30.93
CA SER A 5 19.50 11.42 29.46
C SER A 5 20.77 11.07 28.66
N SER A 6 20.67 9.97 27.91
CA SER A 6 21.63 9.57 26.87
C SER A 6 20.92 9.24 25.54
N LEU A 7 21.64 9.47 24.44
CA LEU A 7 21.52 8.84 23.12
C LEU A 7 20.43 9.31 22.12
N SER A 8 20.81 9.30 20.82
CA SER A 8 19.99 9.39 19.58
C SER A 8 19.23 10.72 19.33
N ASP A 9 19.21 11.34 18.13
CA ASP A 9 19.79 10.98 16.82
C ASP A 9 20.27 12.21 16.03
N ASN A 10 21.21 11.99 15.10
CA ASN A 10 21.88 13.03 14.31
C ASN A 10 21.65 12.79 12.80
N CYS A 11 20.91 13.67 12.11
CA CYS A 11 20.85 13.69 10.64
C CYS A 11 20.27 14.99 10.05
N THR A 12 20.97 16.12 10.25
CA THR A 12 20.77 17.35 9.47
C THR A 12 21.79 17.43 8.34
N GLY A 13 21.34 17.31 7.07
CA GLY A 13 22.23 17.55 5.93
C GLY A 13 21.68 17.12 4.56
N SER A 14 21.69 18.07 3.61
CA SER A 14 21.44 17.93 2.16
C SER A 14 20.05 18.33 1.64
N ALA A 15 19.84 19.65 1.50
CA ALA A 15 18.83 20.23 0.63
C ALA A 15 19.36 21.54 -0.01
N VAL A 16 20.47 21.42 -0.75
CA VAL A 16 21.02 22.47 -1.62
C VAL A 16 21.07 21.91 -3.04
N THR A 17 20.95 22.78 -4.04
CA THR A 17 20.83 22.50 -5.50
C THR A 17 19.43 22.05 -5.97
N MET A 18 18.63 23.02 -6.45
CA MET A 18 17.80 22.94 -7.67
C MET A 18 16.97 24.24 -7.82
N ASP A 19 17.64 25.36 -8.11
CA ASP A 19 17.02 26.68 -8.26
C ASP A 19 17.65 27.45 -9.45
N ALA A 20 17.58 26.87 -10.66
CA ALA A 20 18.28 27.39 -11.84
C ALA A 20 17.58 27.21 -13.21
N ASP A 21 16.45 26.47 -13.30
CA ASP A 21 15.92 25.98 -14.59
C ASP A 21 14.52 26.50 -14.98
N LYS A 22 14.13 27.71 -14.54
CA LYS A 22 12.83 28.32 -14.93
C LYS A 22 12.85 29.73 -15.52
N GLU A 23 13.99 30.41 -15.53
CA GLU A 23 14.08 31.82 -15.97
C GLU A 23 14.44 32.01 -17.47
N MET A 24 14.35 30.98 -18.31
CA MET A 24 14.84 31.05 -19.71
C MET A 24 13.75 30.96 -20.82
N TYR A 25 12.46 30.97 -20.48
CA TYR A 25 11.37 31.00 -21.47
C TYR A 25 10.26 31.98 -21.11
N VAL A 26 10.45 33.26 -21.46
CA VAL A 26 9.47 34.20 -22.06
C VAL A 26 10.14 35.59 -22.12
N ASN A 27 10.76 35.92 -23.25
CA ASN A 27 11.20 37.28 -23.56
C ASN A 27 11.22 37.53 -25.08
N ARG A 28 10.14 38.11 -25.62
CA ARG A 28 10.12 38.79 -26.93
C ARG A 28 8.99 39.84 -26.97
N GLY A 29 9.34 41.09 -27.31
CA GLY A 29 8.41 42.04 -27.95
C GLY A 29 7.99 43.27 -27.14
N SER A 30 8.44 44.44 -27.61
CA SER A 30 8.01 45.80 -27.27
C SER A 30 8.10 46.66 -28.55
N PRO A 31 7.66 47.93 -28.59
CA PRO A 31 6.43 48.56 -28.08
C PRO A 31 5.60 49.04 -29.32
N PRO A 32 5.30 50.33 -29.61
CA PRO A 32 4.68 51.41 -28.81
C PRO A 32 3.41 52.03 -29.45
N HIS A 33 2.61 52.79 -28.66
CA HIS A 33 2.32 54.19 -29.00
C HIS A 33 1.79 55.02 -27.83
N ARG A 34 2.26 56.27 -27.73
CA ARG A 34 1.80 57.30 -26.78
C ARG A 34 0.96 58.35 -27.52
N ARG A 35 -0.16 58.80 -26.95
CA ARG A 35 -0.75 60.14 -27.21
C ARG A 35 -1.37 60.70 -25.93
N SER A 36 -1.26 62.01 -25.76
CA SER A 36 -1.69 62.82 -24.63
C SER A 36 -2.50 64.01 -25.16
N HIS A 37 -3.59 64.42 -24.51
CA HIS A 37 -4.10 65.81 -24.49
C HIS A 37 -5.28 65.97 -23.48
N PRO A 38 -5.77 67.21 -23.16
CA PRO A 38 -5.86 67.61 -21.75
C PRO A 38 -7.26 67.96 -21.22
N GLY A 39 -7.36 67.98 -19.89
CA GLY A 39 -8.10 68.99 -19.12
C GLY A 39 -9.61 68.83 -18.95
N SER A 40 -10.07 68.69 -17.70
CA SER A 40 -11.13 69.57 -17.14
C SER A 40 -11.44 69.32 -15.65
N ARG A 41 -11.53 70.43 -14.90
CA ARG A 41 -12.46 70.72 -13.78
C ARG A 41 -12.48 69.79 -12.55
N ILE A 42 -11.90 70.29 -11.44
CA ILE A 42 -12.01 69.67 -10.10
C ILE A 42 -13.41 69.93 -9.51
N VAL A 43 -14.12 68.87 -9.15
CA VAL A 43 -15.34 68.93 -8.31
C VAL A 43 -14.97 68.38 -6.93
N ARG A 44 -15.15 69.17 -5.87
CA ARG A 44 -14.98 68.68 -4.49
C ARG A 44 -16.25 67.94 -4.05
N TYR A 45 -16.13 66.66 -3.75
CA TYR A 45 -17.13 65.91 -2.99
C TYR A 45 -16.73 65.84 -1.51
N SER A 46 -17.66 66.13 -0.61
CA SER A 46 -17.50 65.81 0.82
C SER A 46 -17.67 64.30 1.03
N PRO A 47 -16.82 63.64 1.85
CA PRO A 47 -16.96 62.22 2.12
C PRO A 47 -18.17 61.94 3.03
N GLY A 48 -19.01 61.00 2.60
CA GLY A 48 -20.02 60.39 3.46
C GLY A 48 -19.39 59.43 4.50
N PRO A 49 -20.19 58.92 5.45
CA PRO A 49 -19.68 58.05 6.53
C PRO A 49 -19.07 56.75 5.98
N PRO A 50 -18.06 56.18 6.68
CA PRO A 50 -17.37 54.98 6.21
C PRO A 50 -18.31 53.77 6.19
N GLY A 51 -18.53 53.23 5.00
CA GLY A 51 -19.20 51.94 4.82
C GLY A 51 -18.37 50.78 5.38
N PRO A 52 -18.96 49.56 5.49
CA PRO A 52 -18.24 48.38 5.97
C PRO A 52 -16.98 48.13 5.14
N PRO A 53 -15.88 47.66 5.75
CA PRO A 53 -14.57 47.55 5.09
C PRO A 53 -14.69 46.70 3.83
N HIS A 54 -14.48 47.34 2.68
CA HIS A 54 -14.70 46.76 1.37
C HIS A 54 -13.55 45.81 1.00
N TYR A 55 -13.49 44.67 1.69
CA TYR A 55 -12.49 43.63 1.48
C TYR A 55 -12.54 43.15 0.03
N GLY A 56 -11.53 43.58 -0.74
CA GLY A 56 -11.48 43.36 -2.18
C GLY A 56 -11.44 41.88 -2.58
N PRO A 57 -11.59 41.56 -3.88
CA PRO A 57 -11.67 40.20 -4.39
C PRO A 57 -10.56 39.26 -3.88
N HIS A 58 -9.36 39.80 -3.68
CA HIS A 58 -8.20 39.08 -3.12
C HIS A 58 -8.44 38.49 -1.73
N TYR A 59 -9.19 39.15 -0.84
CA TYR A 59 -9.49 38.60 0.50
C TYR A 59 -10.51 37.47 0.43
N ARG A 60 -11.55 37.59 -0.41
CA ARG A 60 -12.48 36.48 -0.68
C ARG A 60 -11.77 35.29 -1.32
N TYR A 61 -10.84 35.53 -2.26
CA TYR A 61 -10.03 34.49 -2.88
C TYR A 61 -9.10 33.80 -1.86
N ARG A 62 -8.37 34.57 -1.04
CA ARG A 62 -7.48 34.04 0.00
C ARG A 62 -8.27 33.24 1.06
N SER A 63 -9.41 33.74 1.52
CA SER A 63 -10.27 33.02 2.47
C SER A 63 -10.83 31.71 1.89
N ARG A 64 -11.26 31.69 0.61
CA ARG A 64 -11.66 30.46 -0.07
C ARG A 64 -10.51 29.47 -0.20
N LYS A 65 -9.32 29.91 -0.62
CA LYS A 65 -8.14 29.05 -0.80
C LYS A 65 -7.65 28.44 0.53
N HIS A 66 -7.68 29.19 1.63
CA HIS A 66 -7.38 28.65 2.96
C HIS A 66 -8.44 27.64 3.42
N ARG A 67 -9.73 27.90 3.19
CA ARG A 67 -10.81 26.97 3.57
C ARG A 67 -10.72 25.64 2.80
N HIS A 68 -10.45 25.71 1.50
CA HIS A 68 -10.19 24.54 0.65
C HIS A 68 -8.97 23.74 1.14
N TYR A 69 -7.87 24.40 1.49
CA TYR A 69 -6.69 23.74 2.07
C TYR A 69 -7.01 23.03 3.40
N GLN A 70 -7.88 23.61 4.22
CA GLN A 70 -8.28 23.04 5.50
C GLN A 70 -9.21 21.83 5.32
N GLU A 71 -10.16 21.91 4.38
CA GLU A 71 -11.03 20.79 3.98
C GLU A 71 -10.23 19.64 3.34
N GLU A 72 -9.30 19.91 2.41
CA GLU A 72 -8.49 18.85 1.79
C GLU A 72 -7.50 18.17 2.76
N ASN A 73 -6.93 18.91 3.71
CA ASN A 73 -6.10 18.32 4.76
C ASN A 73 -6.93 17.51 5.77
N GLN A 74 -8.18 17.91 6.04
CA GLN A 74 -9.09 17.20 6.94
C GLN A 74 -9.63 15.91 6.29
N TRP A 75 -10.00 15.95 5.01
CA TRP A 75 -10.29 14.76 4.21
C TRP A 75 -9.08 13.85 4.04
N SER A 76 -7.88 14.42 3.84
CA SER A 76 -6.64 13.64 3.84
C SER A 76 -6.49 12.87 5.15
N CYS A 77 -6.52 13.53 6.31
CA CYS A 77 -6.25 12.86 7.59
C CYS A 77 -7.19 11.66 7.84
N GLY A 78 -8.49 11.83 7.59
CA GLY A 78 -9.46 10.72 7.66
C GLY A 78 -9.14 9.59 6.68
N SER A 79 -8.84 9.92 5.42
CA SER A 79 -8.52 8.93 4.38
C SER A 79 -7.19 8.19 4.63
N TRP A 80 -6.16 8.85 5.18
CA TRP A 80 -4.90 8.20 5.57
C TRP A 80 -5.10 7.25 6.76
N ILE A 81 -5.95 7.61 7.73
CA ILE A 81 -6.31 6.72 8.85
C ILE A 81 -7.10 5.51 8.33
N GLU A 82 -8.16 5.72 7.55
CA GLU A 82 -8.96 4.65 6.93
C GLU A 82 -8.09 3.68 6.12
N TYR A 83 -7.23 4.22 5.25
CA TYR A 83 -6.27 3.44 4.48
C TYR A 83 -5.33 2.59 5.35
N THR A 84 -4.81 3.19 6.42
CA THR A 84 -3.90 2.50 7.35
C THR A 84 -4.63 1.41 8.12
N LEU A 85 -5.88 1.66 8.56
CA LEU A 85 -6.73 0.67 9.21
C LEU A 85 -7.01 -0.53 8.29
N VAL A 86 -7.35 -0.30 7.02
CA VAL A 86 -7.58 -1.39 6.05
C VAL A 86 -6.31 -2.22 5.81
N VAL A 87 -5.13 -1.58 5.71
CA VAL A 87 -3.84 -2.27 5.52
C VAL A 87 -3.43 -3.08 6.76
N VAL A 88 -3.63 -2.52 7.96
CA VAL A 88 -3.36 -3.23 9.23
C VAL A 88 -4.34 -4.38 9.42
N LEU A 89 -5.63 -4.18 9.17
CA LEU A 89 -6.64 -5.23 9.22
C LEU A 89 -6.33 -6.36 8.24
N ALA A 90 -5.98 -6.05 6.98
CA ALA A 90 -5.55 -7.05 6.01
C ALA A 90 -4.32 -7.83 6.50
N SER A 91 -3.32 -7.15 7.08
CA SER A 91 -2.13 -7.80 7.65
C SER A 91 -2.48 -8.77 8.79
N ILE A 92 -3.38 -8.34 9.69
CA ILE A 92 -3.88 -9.16 10.81
C ILE A 92 -4.67 -10.36 10.29
N LEU A 93 -5.50 -10.20 9.26
CA LEU A 93 -6.26 -11.31 8.66
C LEU A 93 -5.35 -12.31 7.94
N LEU A 94 -4.31 -11.86 7.23
CA LEU A 94 -3.35 -12.73 6.54
C LEU A 94 -2.51 -13.58 7.51
N LEU A 95 -2.10 -13.01 8.64
CA LEU A 95 -1.39 -13.74 9.69
C LEU A 95 -2.34 -14.58 10.55
N GLY A 96 -3.53 -14.05 10.84
CA GLY A 96 -4.58 -14.72 11.61
C GLY A 96 -5.10 -15.97 10.92
N ALA A 97 -5.27 -15.94 9.59
CA ALA A 97 -5.63 -17.13 8.81
C ALA A 97 -4.58 -18.23 8.93
N LEU A 98 -3.29 -17.90 8.75
CA LEU A 98 -2.19 -18.85 8.91
C LEU A 98 -2.09 -19.40 10.35
N ALA A 99 -2.14 -18.52 11.35
CA ALA A 99 -2.10 -18.90 12.75
C ALA A 99 -3.29 -19.79 13.15
N LEU A 100 -4.49 -19.50 12.64
CA LEU A 100 -5.70 -20.30 12.88
C LEU A 100 -5.58 -21.67 12.20
N THR A 101 -5.10 -21.76 10.96
CA THR A 101 -4.89 -23.05 10.28
C THR A 101 -3.80 -23.88 10.96
N LEU A 102 -2.71 -23.26 11.41
CA LEU A 102 -1.67 -23.91 12.22
C LEU A 102 -2.23 -24.44 13.55
N PHE A 103 -2.96 -23.59 14.30
CA PHE A 103 -3.60 -23.98 15.55
C PHE A 103 -4.59 -25.14 15.34
N TRP A 104 -5.41 -25.07 14.30
CA TRP A 104 -6.37 -26.11 13.95
C TRP A 104 -5.69 -27.46 13.71
N ILE A 105 -4.63 -27.50 12.89
CA ILE A 105 -3.89 -28.74 12.61
C ILE A 105 -3.15 -29.26 13.86
N LEU A 106 -2.49 -28.39 14.62
CA LEU A 106 -1.70 -28.78 15.79
C LEU A 106 -2.59 -29.33 16.92
N GLN A 107 -3.75 -28.71 17.18
CA GLN A 107 -4.62 -29.09 18.29
C GLN A 107 -5.63 -30.19 17.93
N TYR A 108 -6.24 -30.14 16.74
CA TYR A 108 -7.34 -31.06 16.37
C TYR A 108 -6.91 -32.23 15.48
N HIS A 109 -5.82 -32.11 14.71
CA HIS A 109 -5.37 -33.14 13.76
C HIS A 109 -4.05 -33.83 14.15
N GLY A 110 -3.57 -33.60 15.37
CA GLY A 110 -2.39 -34.27 15.91
C GLY A 110 -1.07 -33.89 15.23
N GLY A 111 -1.00 -32.70 14.64
CA GLY A 111 0.20 -32.12 14.05
C GLY A 111 0.59 -32.67 12.67
N PHE A 112 1.89 -32.70 12.41
CA PHE A 112 2.47 -33.02 11.09
C PHE A 112 3.22 -34.36 11.12
N ALA A 113 3.21 -35.06 9.99
CA ALA A 113 4.16 -36.13 9.70
C ALA A 113 4.43 -36.16 8.18
N TRP A 114 5.49 -36.86 7.79
CA TRP A 114 5.70 -37.23 6.39
C TRP A 114 5.13 -38.64 6.12
N ARG A 115 5.84 -39.49 5.37
CA ARG A 115 5.35 -40.78 4.85
C ARG A 115 4.98 -41.83 5.90
N GLU A 116 5.33 -41.60 7.16
CA GLU A 116 4.97 -42.46 8.29
C GLU A 116 3.46 -42.53 8.52
N ASN A 117 2.74 -41.44 8.27
CA ASN A 117 1.30 -41.32 8.55
C ASN A 117 0.61 -40.49 7.45
N PRO A 118 -0.01 -41.13 6.43
CA PRO A 118 -0.65 -40.43 5.31
C PRO A 118 -1.68 -39.37 5.73
N ASP A 119 -2.42 -39.61 6.82
CA ASP A 119 -3.40 -38.66 7.35
C ASP A 119 -2.73 -37.37 7.88
N LYS A 120 -1.59 -37.50 8.56
CA LYS A 120 -0.81 -36.35 9.04
C LYS A 120 0.03 -35.69 7.95
N GLN A 121 0.30 -36.41 6.86
CA GLN A 121 0.87 -35.84 5.64
C GLN A 121 -0.15 -34.95 4.91
N PHE A 122 -1.43 -35.34 4.88
CA PHE A 122 -2.50 -34.47 4.36
C PHE A 122 -2.60 -33.15 5.13
N ASN A 123 -2.36 -33.12 6.45
CA ASN A 123 -2.37 -31.89 7.26
C ASN A 123 -1.38 -30.80 6.79
N LEU A 124 -0.30 -31.17 6.10
CA LEU A 124 0.63 -30.20 5.51
C LEU A 124 0.03 -29.46 4.31
N HIS A 125 -0.92 -30.07 3.59
CA HIS A 125 -1.60 -29.45 2.45
C HIS A 125 -2.31 -28.12 2.80
N PRO A 126 -3.30 -28.07 3.72
CA PRO A 126 -3.99 -26.82 4.03
C PRO A 126 -3.06 -25.76 4.63
N VAL A 127 -2.12 -26.16 5.50
CA VAL A 127 -1.16 -25.21 6.12
C VAL A 127 -0.26 -24.57 5.07
N LEU A 128 0.33 -25.36 4.17
CA LEU A 128 1.25 -24.84 3.15
C LEU A 128 0.52 -24.08 2.04
N MET A 129 -0.72 -24.49 1.69
CA MET A 129 -1.55 -23.74 0.75
C MET A 129 -1.98 -22.38 1.31
N VAL A 130 -2.37 -22.30 2.59
CA VAL A 130 -2.66 -21.02 3.26
C VAL A 130 -1.40 -20.16 3.35
N ALA A 131 -0.26 -20.73 3.77
CA ALA A 131 1.00 -19.99 3.85
C ALA A 131 1.44 -19.42 2.49
N GLY A 132 1.41 -20.23 1.43
CA GLY A 132 1.83 -19.83 0.09
C GLY A 132 0.85 -18.89 -0.62
N PHE A 133 -0.36 -19.37 -0.91
CA PHE A 133 -1.33 -18.64 -1.74
C PHE A 133 -2.04 -17.50 -1.00
N ILE A 134 -2.28 -17.62 0.31
CA ILE A 134 -2.98 -16.57 1.07
C ILE A 134 -1.95 -15.64 1.68
N THR A 135 -1.11 -16.13 2.59
CA THR A 135 -0.24 -15.26 3.41
C THR A 135 0.90 -14.64 2.59
N PHE A 136 1.80 -15.42 1.98
CA PHE A 136 2.96 -14.87 1.27
C PHE A 136 2.58 -14.10 0.00
N SER A 137 1.68 -14.64 -0.82
CA SER A 137 1.16 -13.93 -2.00
C SER A 137 0.37 -12.67 -1.60
N GLY A 138 -0.45 -12.72 -0.54
CA GLY A 138 -1.17 -11.57 -0.02
C GLY A 138 -0.23 -10.46 0.47
N PHE A 139 0.84 -10.81 1.20
CA PHE A 139 1.86 -9.85 1.62
C PHE A 139 2.64 -9.26 0.45
N SER A 140 2.95 -10.04 -0.60
CA SER A 140 3.64 -9.54 -1.80
C SER A 140 2.88 -8.38 -2.47
N VAL A 141 1.54 -8.46 -2.49
CA VAL A 141 0.65 -7.43 -3.05
C VAL A 141 0.49 -6.27 -2.07
N LEU A 142 0.35 -6.55 -0.77
CA LEU A 142 0.17 -5.53 0.26
C LEU A 142 1.40 -4.63 0.42
N LEU A 143 2.60 -5.14 0.15
CA LEU A 143 3.85 -4.36 0.20
C LEU A 143 3.87 -3.20 -0.82
N TYR A 144 3.24 -3.34 -1.99
CA TYR A 144 3.08 -2.21 -2.92
C TYR A 144 2.19 -1.09 -2.36
N ARG A 145 1.34 -1.39 -1.37
CA ARG A 145 0.47 -0.43 -0.68
C ARG A 145 1.16 0.19 0.54
N ILE A 146 1.89 -0.61 1.31
CA ILE A 146 2.67 -0.13 2.48
C ILE A 146 3.86 0.73 2.03
N CYS A 147 4.70 0.20 1.16
CA CYS A 147 6.00 0.78 0.82
C CYS A 147 5.94 1.90 -0.25
N ARG A 148 4.88 2.73 -0.23
CA ARG A 148 4.70 3.85 -1.18
C ARG A 148 5.84 4.88 -1.15
N CYS A 149 6.48 5.06 0.01
CA CYS A 149 7.61 5.98 0.20
C CYS A 149 8.98 5.33 -0.10
N CYS A 150 9.04 4.02 -0.31
CA CYS A 150 10.30 3.32 -0.56
C CYS A 150 10.70 3.41 -2.05
N ARG A 151 12.00 3.34 -2.33
CA ARG A 151 12.49 3.25 -3.71
C ARG A 151 11.90 2.01 -4.38
N ARG A 152 11.29 2.17 -5.56
CA ARG A 152 10.57 1.14 -6.33
C ARG A 152 11.34 -0.19 -6.49
N ILE A 153 12.68 -0.17 -6.46
CA ILE A 153 13.51 -1.38 -6.50
C ILE A 153 13.31 -2.29 -5.28
N TYR A 154 13.21 -1.76 -4.06
CA TYR A 154 13.03 -2.57 -2.86
C TYR A 154 11.66 -3.26 -2.84
N VAL A 155 10.62 -2.55 -3.29
CA VAL A 155 9.26 -3.10 -3.37
C VAL A 155 9.20 -4.25 -4.37
N LYS A 156 9.86 -4.12 -5.52
CA LYS A 156 10.02 -5.20 -6.49
C LYS A 156 10.78 -6.40 -5.91
N LEU A 157 11.94 -6.16 -5.26
CA LEU A 157 12.73 -7.23 -4.65
C LEU A 157 11.95 -7.99 -3.58
N LEU A 158 11.26 -7.29 -2.69
CA LEU A 158 10.43 -7.92 -1.66
C LEU A 158 9.30 -8.74 -2.30
N HIS A 159 8.58 -8.17 -3.28
CA HIS A 159 7.52 -8.91 -4.00
C HIS A 159 8.04 -10.21 -4.62
N THR A 160 9.17 -10.18 -5.32
CA THR A 160 9.81 -11.39 -5.88
C THR A 160 10.24 -12.37 -4.78
N VAL A 161 10.79 -11.89 -3.65
CA VAL A 161 11.15 -12.76 -2.51
C VAL A 161 9.91 -13.44 -1.90
N PHE A 162 8.81 -12.72 -1.70
CA PHE A 162 7.57 -13.32 -1.18
C PHE A 162 6.98 -14.37 -2.12
N HIS A 163 7.03 -14.16 -3.44
CA HIS A 163 6.63 -15.19 -4.40
C HIS A 163 7.62 -16.37 -4.45
N ALA A 164 8.93 -16.12 -4.34
CA ALA A 164 9.95 -17.16 -4.26
C ALA A 164 9.82 -18.03 -2.98
N LEU A 165 9.26 -17.50 -1.89
CA LEU A 165 8.87 -18.27 -0.70
C LEU A 165 7.53 -19.00 -0.89
N ALA A 166 6.59 -18.42 -1.62
CA ALA A 166 5.28 -19.02 -1.87
C ALA A 166 5.36 -20.26 -2.80
N ILE A 167 6.19 -20.23 -3.85
CA ILE A 167 6.36 -21.35 -4.79
C ILE A 167 6.68 -22.69 -4.08
N PRO A 168 7.73 -22.82 -3.24
CA PRO A 168 8.04 -24.08 -2.58
C PRO A 168 6.96 -24.49 -1.58
N CYS A 169 6.28 -23.55 -0.90
CA CYS A 169 5.15 -23.89 -0.04
C CYS A 169 4.00 -24.52 -0.83
N VAL A 170 3.57 -23.89 -1.93
CA VAL A 170 2.51 -24.44 -2.80
C VAL A 170 2.91 -25.79 -3.38
N ALA A 171 4.14 -25.92 -3.90
CA ALA A 171 4.63 -27.16 -4.49
C ALA A 171 4.67 -28.31 -3.47
N VAL A 172 5.22 -28.06 -2.26
CA VAL A 172 5.28 -29.08 -1.20
C VAL A 172 3.89 -29.42 -0.66
N GLY A 173 2.99 -28.43 -0.53
CA GLY A 173 1.59 -28.66 -0.14
C GLY A 173 0.80 -29.47 -1.19
N PHE A 174 1.12 -29.31 -2.48
CA PHE A 174 0.52 -30.09 -3.56
C PHE A 174 1.07 -31.52 -3.60
N LEU A 175 2.38 -31.70 -3.44
CA LEU A 175 3.00 -33.02 -3.33
C LEU A 175 2.51 -33.77 -2.09
N ALA A 176 2.28 -33.08 -0.97
CA ALA A 176 1.75 -33.67 0.26
C ALA A 176 0.39 -34.34 0.05
N VAL A 177 -0.57 -33.69 -0.64
CA VAL A 177 -1.88 -34.30 -0.89
C VAL A 177 -1.77 -35.49 -1.84
N LEU A 178 -0.98 -35.39 -2.92
CA LEU A 178 -0.79 -36.51 -3.86
C LEU A 178 -0.13 -37.74 -3.19
N ASP A 179 0.94 -37.54 -2.42
CA ASP A 179 1.63 -38.63 -1.70
C ASP A 179 0.67 -39.22 -0.63
N SER A 180 -0.11 -38.39 0.09
CA SER A 180 -1.09 -38.87 1.08
C SER A 180 -2.22 -39.73 0.49
N HIS A 181 -2.71 -39.40 -0.71
CA HIS A 181 -3.71 -40.20 -1.41
C HIS A 181 -3.14 -41.52 -1.94
N ASN A 182 -1.91 -41.47 -2.47
CA ASN A 182 -1.22 -42.64 -3.04
C ASN A 182 -0.78 -43.64 -1.95
N LEU A 183 -0.37 -43.15 -0.78
CA LEU A 183 0.07 -43.96 0.36
C LEU A 183 -1.10 -44.41 1.27
N LYS A 184 -2.33 -43.98 0.99
CA LYS A 184 -3.52 -44.38 1.76
C LYS A 184 -3.75 -45.90 1.63
N GLN A 185 -3.93 -46.57 2.77
CA GLN A 185 -4.28 -47.98 2.86
C GLN A 185 -5.72 -48.15 3.40
N PRO A 186 -6.45 -49.25 3.09
CA PRO A 186 -6.01 -50.44 2.34
C PRO A 186 -5.93 -50.26 0.82
N SER A 187 -6.51 -49.19 0.26
CA SER A 187 -6.48 -48.89 -1.17
C SER A 187 -6.19 -47.38 -1.39
N PRO A 188 -5.35 -47.02 -2.38
CA PRO A 188 -5.11 -45.61 -2.73
C PRO A 188 -6.39 -44.86 -3.08
N ILE A 189 -6.44 -43.58 -2.72
CA ILE A 189 -7.55 -42.69 -3.11
C ILE A 189 -7.27 -42.19 -4.55
N PRO A 190 -8.24 -42.25 -5.48
CA PRO A 190 -8.04 -41.69 -6.82
C PRO A 190 -7.81 -40.18 -6.74
N ASN A 191 -6.85 -39.67 -7.51
CA ASN A 191 -6.57 -38.24 -7.57
C ASN A 191 -7.51 -37.51 -8.55
N PHE A 192 -7.66 -36.20 -8.37
CA PHE A 192 -8.38 -35.28 -9.28
C PHE A 192 -9.89 -35.52 -9.52
N TYR A 193 -10.59 -36.23 -8.63
CA TYR A 193 -12.06 -36.42 -8.77
C TYR A 193 -12.91 -35.24 -8.25
N SER A 194 -12.33 -34.30 -7.48
CA SER A 194 -13.06 -33.21 -6.83
C SER A 194 -12.90 -31.87 -7.55
N LEU A 195 -13.96 -31.05 -7.62
CA LEU A 195 -13.88 -29.71 -8.20
C LEU A 195 -12.79 -28.83 -7.54
N HIS A 196 -12.55 -29.02 -6.24
CA HIS A 196 -11.46 -28.36 -5.52
C HIS A 196 -10.09 -28.63 -6.17
N SER A 197 -9.80 -29.88 -6.52
CA SER A 197 -8.52 -30.25 -7.14
C SER A 197 -8.35 -29.68 -8.55
N TRP A 198 -9.43 -29.56 -9.34
CA TRP A 198 -9.40 -28.93 -10.66
C TRP A 198 -9.14 -27.42 -10.56
N ILE A 199 -9.89 -26.72 -9.69
CA ILE A 199 -9.71 -25.28 -9.45
C ILE A 199 -8.32 -25.00 -8.85
N GLY A 200 -7.85 -25.86 -7.94
CA GLY A 200 -6.51 -25.77 -7.35
C GLY A 200 -5.39 -25.95 -8.39
N LEU A 201 -5.52 -26.91 -9.31
CA LEU A 201 -4.56 -27.12 -10.40
C LEU A 201 -4.52 -25.90 -11.35
N VAL A 202 -5.68 -25.35 -11.72
CA VAL A 202 -5.77 -24.12 -12.53
C VAL A 202 -5.16 -22.93 -11.78
N CYS A 203 -5.45 -22.76 -10.50
CA CYS A 203 -4.89 -21.70 -9.66
C CYS A 203 -3.35 -21.79 -9.59
N MET A 204 -2.81 -22.99 -9.38
CA MET A 204 -1.35 -23.23 -9.36
C MET A 204 -0.71 -22.94 -10.73
N GLY A 205 -1.35 -23.33 -11.84
CA GLY A 205 -0.89 -23.01 -13.19
C GLY A 205 -0.87 -21.50 -13.47
N LEU A 206 -1.96 -20.80 -13.14
CA LEU A 206 -2.03 -19.33 -13.27
C LEU A 206 -1.01 -18.62 -12.38
N PHE A 207 -0.79 -19.10 -11.16
CA PHE A 207 0.23 -18.56 -10.25
C PHE A 207 1.64 -18.74 -10.83
N ALA A 208 1.97 -19.92 -11.37
CA ALA A 208 3.26 -20.17 -12.00
C ALA A 208 3.51 -19.33 -13.28
N ILE A 209 2.46 -18.86 -13.95
CA ILE A 209 2.53 -17.93 -15.09
C ILE A 209 2.66 -16.46 -14.62
N GLN A 210 2.17 -16.15 -13.42
CA GLN A 210 2.10 -14.78 -12.88
C GLN A 210 3.37 -14.34 -12.13
N VAL A 211 4.16 -15.29 -11.59
CA VAL A 211 5.39 -15.01 -10.83
C VAL A 211 6.58 -14.73 -11.76
#